data_AF-A0A3C1VH02-F1
#
_entry.id   AF-A0A3C1VH02-F1
#
_cell.length_a   1.000
_cell.length_b   1.000
_cell.length_c   1.000
_cell.angle_alpha   90.00
_cell.angle_beta   90.00
_cell.angle_gamma   90.00
#
_symmetry.space_group_name_H-M   'P 1'
#
loop_
_entity.id
_entity.type
_entity.pdbx_description
1 polymer ?
#
loop_
_entity_poly.entity_id
_entity_poly.type
_entity_poly.pdbx_seq_one_letter_code
_entity_poly.pdbx_strand_id
1 'polypeptide(L)'
;MSKTLLVSELGDNHAAGALYDRAIKIRELLVHQEGRLDLGGDLATVYMNKAAVENDLGNKWAAAELYDRAIELVGRLIDQERRQEFAELLAKLYMNKAVVMQDLGDFPAAIELHSQAIGILDPLVHQEGRQE
;
A
#
# COMPACT_ATOMS: atom_id res chain seq x y z
N MET A 1 -11.22 -5.43 -31.75
CA MET A 1 -11.03 -4.22 -30.91
C MET A 1 -10.29 -4.50 -29.59
N SER A 2 -10.20 -5.74 -29.11
CA SER A 2 -9.57 -6.08 -27.81
C SER A 2 -8.03 -6.02 -27.77
N LYS A 3 -7.34 -6.41 -28.83
CA LYS A 3 -5.85 -6.47 -28.82
C LYS A 3 -5.18 -5.09 -28.76
N THR A 4 -5.78 -4.07 -29.36
CA THR A 4 -5.23 -2.71 -29.40
C THR A 4 -5.37 -2.00 -28.04
N LEU A 5 -6.50 -2.19 -27.36
CA LEU A 5 -6.75 -1.67 -26.01
C LEU A 5 -5.78 -2.28 -24.99
N LEU A 6 -5.56 -3.60 -25.07
CA LEU A 6 -4.67 -4.32 -24.16
C LEU A 6 -3.20 -3.87 -24.31
N VAL A 7 -2.77 -3.57 -25.54
CA VAL A 7 -1.40 -3.06 -25.80
C VAL A 7 -1.24 -1.62 -25.34
N SER A 8 -2.27 -0.77 -25.47
CA SER A 8 -2.22 0.60 -24.93
C SER A 8 -2.22 0.60 -23.39
N GLU A 9 -3.07 -0.20 -22.76
CA GLU A 9 -3.13 -0.31 -21.29
C GLU A 9 -1.81 -0.85 -20.71
N LEU A 10 -1.20 -1.87 -21.33
CA LEU A 10 0.12 -2.34 -20.91
C LEU A 10 1.20 -1.27 -21.06
N GLY A 11 1.16 -0.51 -22.17
CA GLY A 11 2.10 0.58 -22.44
C GLY A 11 2.01 1.70 -21.40
N ASP A 12 0.79 2.09 -21.04
CA ASP A 12 0.53 3.12 -20.04
C ASP A 12 0.92 2.64 -18.63
N ASN A 13 0.67 1.36 -18.30
CA ASN A 13 1.07 0.76 -17.02
C ASN A 13 2.59 0.66 -16.86
N HIS A 14 3.33 0.33 -17.92
CA HIS A 14 4.80 0.34 -17.88
C HIS A 14 5.37 1.75 -17.71
N ALA A 15 4.79 2.76 -18.39
CA ALA A 15 5.19 4.15 -18.20
C ALA A 15 4.89 4.63 -16.77
N ALA A 16 3.74 4.24 -16.20
CA ALA A 16 3.38 4.53 -14.81
C ALA A 16 4.37 3.87 -13.82
N GLY A 17 4.76 2.61 -14.05
CA GLY A 17 5.75 1.90 -13.22
C GLY A 17 7.08 2.66 -13.10
N ALA A 18 7.62 3.15 -14.22
CA ALA A 18 8.87 3.91 -14.23
C ALA A 18 8.77 5.25 -13.48
N LEU A 19 7.60 5.91 -13.53
CA LEU A 19 7.36 7.14 -12.76
C LEU A 19 7.30 6.83 -11.26
N TYR A 20 6.65 5.73 -10.86
CA TYR A 20 6.62 5.29 -9.47
C TYR A 20 8.02 4.93 -8.96
N ASP A 21 8.84 4.23 -9.73
CA ASP A 21 10.23 3.91 -9.35
C ASP A 21 11.05 5.18 -9.06
N ARG A 22 10.92 6.19 -9.92
CA ARG A 22 11.59 7.47 -9.71
C ARG A 22 11.07 8.17 -8.47
N ALA A 23 9.76 8.18 -8.25
CA ALA A 23 9.14 8.79 -7.08
C ALA A 23 9.59 8.09 -5.78
N ILE A 24 9.58 6.76 -5.76
CA ILE A 24 10.07 5.93 -4.64
C ILE A 24 11.52 6.28 -4.33
N LYS A 25 12.40 6.27 -5.33
CA LYS A 25 13.83 6.57 -5.13
C LYS A 25 14.05 7.94 -4.47
N ILE A 26 13.34 8.97 -4.92
CA ILE A 26 13.45 10.32 -4.36
C ILE A 26 12.90 10.34 -2.92
N ARG A 27 11.72 9.75 -2.71
CA ARG A 27 11.05 9.76 -1.40
C ARG A 27 11.79 8.92 -0.36
N GLU A 28 12.34 7.77 -0.72
CA GLU A 28 13.19 6.94 0.14
C GLU A 28 14.43 7.72 0.61
N LEU A 29 15.09 8.44 -0.30
CA LEU A 29 16.23 9.29 0.05
C LEU A 29 15.82 10.33 1.10
N LEU A 30 14.73 11.05 0.85
CA LEU A 30 14.25 12.09 1.78
C LEU A 30 13.85 11.50 3.14
N VAL A 31 13.11 10.39 3.17
CA VAL A 31 12.58 9.80 4.40
C VAL A 31 13.67 9.09 5.19
N HIS A 32 14.48 8.25 4.55
CA HIS A 32 15.42 7.36 5.24
C HIS A 32 16.82 7.96 5.43
N GLN A 33 17.27 8.83 4.52
CA GLN A 33 18.62 9.42 4.60
C GLN A 33 18.58 10.83 5.19
N GLU A 34 17.58 11.64 4.81
CA GLU A 34 17.45 13.02 5.31
C GLU A 34 16.51 13.13 6.52
N GLY A 35 15.87 12.03 6.94
CA GLY A 35 15.02 11.99 8.13
C GLY A 35 13.71 12.77 8.01
N ARG A 36 13.22 13.02 6.79
CA ARG A 36 11.95 13.74 6.51
C ARG A 36 10.74 12.85 6.77
N LEU A 37 10.51 12.49 8.03
CA LEU A 37 9.41 11.60 8.44
C LEU A 37 8.02 12.19 8.16
N ASP A 38 7.90 13.51 8.01
CA ASP A 38 6.70 14.18 7.50
C ASP A 38 6.26 13.65 6.14
N LEU A 39 7.22 13.19 5.31
CA LEU A 39 6.96 12.64 3.98
C LEU A 39 6.68 11.13 3.97
N GLY A 40 6.72 10.46 5.13
CA GLY A 40 6.57 9.02 5.20
C GLY A 40 5.19 8.52 4.73
N GLY A 41 4.12 9.27 5.02
CA GLY A 41 2.77 8.96 4.52
C GLY A 41 2.67 9.02 3.00
N ASP A 42 3.31 10.03 2.39
CA ASP A 42 3.39 10.15 0.93
C ASP A 42 4.16 8.97 0.34
N LEU A 43 5.31 8.60 0.92
CA LEU A 43 6.11 7.46 0.46
C LEU A 43 5.32 6.15 0.53
N ALA A 44 4.59 5.91 1.62
CA ALA A 44 3.70 4.76 1.75
C ALA A 44 2.61 4.74 0.67
N THR A 45 2.04 5.90 0.35
CA THR A 45 1.06 6.03 -0.75
C THR A 45 1.68 5.71 -2.10
N VAL A 46 2.92 6.13 -2.35
CA VAL A 46 3.64 5.80 -3.59
C VAL A 46 3.87 4.28 -3.70
N TYR A 47 4.28 3.62 -2.62
CA TYR A 47 4.40 2.16 -2.59
C TYR A 47 3.08 1.46 -2.88
N MET A 48 1.99 1.88 -2.23
CA MET A 48 0.65 1.34 -2.42
C MET A 48 0.20 1.42 -3.88
N ASN A 49 0.36 2.58 -4.50
CA ASN A 49 -0.06 2.79 -5.88
C ASN A 49 0.78 1.99 -6.87
N LYS A 50 2.10 1.90 -6.64
CA LYS A 50 2.95 1.03 -7.45
C LYS A 50 2.54 -0.44 -7.29
N ALA A 51 2.24 -0.89 -6.06
CA ALA A 51 1.81 -2.25 -5.79
C ALA A 51 0.52 -2.60 -6.55
N ALA A 52 -0.45 -1.68 -6.61
CA ALA A 52 -1.66 -1.85 -7.41
C ALA A 52 -1.33 -2.04 -8.90
N VAL A 53 -0.45 -1.21 -9.48
CA VAL A 53 -0.03 -1.37 -10.88
C VAL A 53 0.69 -2.69 -11.13
N GLU A 54 1.58 -3.11 -10.23
CA GLU A 54 2.26 -4.42 -10.35
C GLU A 54 1.24 -5.57 -10.27
N ASN A 55 0.22 -5.46 -9.43
CA ASN A 55 -0.85 -6.46 -9.35
C ASN A 55 -1.66 -6.54 -10.65
N ASP A 56 -2.02 -5.39 -11.22
CA ASP A 56 -2.76 -5.30 -12.49
C ASP A 56 -1.93 -5.84 -13.67
N LEU A 57 -0.61 -5.72 -13.61
CA LEU A 57 0.33 -6.33 -14.56
C LEU A 57 0.58 -7.83 -14.31
N GLY A 58 0.04 -8.39 -13.22
CA GLY A 58 0.20 -9.79 -12.84
C GLY A 58 1.47 -10.09 -12.03
N ASN A 59 2.27 -9.08 -11.69
CA ASN A 59 3.49 -9.19 -10.89
C ASN A 59 3.17 -9.24 -9.38
N LYS A 60 2.35 -10.21 -8.97
CA LYS A 60 1.76 -10.29 -7.62
C LYS A 60 2.78 -10.33 -6.48
N TRP A 61 3.91 -11.02 -6.67
CA TRP A 61 4.99 -11.04 -5.67
C TRP A 61 5.65 -9.68 -5.48
N ALA A 62 5.85 -8.92 -6.57
CA ALA A 62 6.38 -7.56 -6.48
C ALA A 62 5.36 -6.61 -5.82
N ALA A 63 4.07 -6.78 -6.12
CA ALA A 63 3.01 -6.05 -5.44
C ALA A 63 3.00 -6.32 -3.92
N ALA A 64 3.10 -7.59 -3.52
CA ALA A 64 3.16 -8.00 -2.12
C ALA A 64 4.34 -7.35 -1.37
N GLU A 65 5.53 -7.36 -1.98
CA GLU A 65 6.73 -6.72 -1.40
C GLU A 65 6.53 -5.21 -1.22
N LEU A 66 5.94 -4.52 -2.21
CA LEU A 66 5.66 -3.09 -2.11
C LEU A 66 4.65 -2.79 -0.99
N TYR A 67 3.61 -3.63 -0.82
CA TYR A 67 2.70 -3.50 0.32
C TYR A 67 3.41 -3.72 1.66
N ASP A 68 4.32 -4.69 1.75
CA ASP A 68 5.10 -4.92 2.98
C ASP A 68 5.94 -3.70 3.36
N ARG A 69 6.60 -3.07 2.39
CA ARG A 69 7.37 -1.84 2.61
C ARG A 69 6.49 -0.67 3.07
N ALA A 70 5.29 -0.54 2.52
CA ALA A 70 4.33 0.47 2.94
C ALA A 70 3.82 0.21 4.37
N ILE A 71 3.48 -1.03 4.70
CA ILE A 71 3.00 -1.46 6.02
C ILE A 71 4.08 -1.19 7.07
N GLU A 72 5.33 -1.58 6.82
CA GLU A 72 6.44 -1.35 7.75
C GLU A 72 6.62 0.14 8.03
N LEU A 73 6.64 0.97 6.97
CA LEU A 73 6.81 2.41 7.11
C LEU A 73 5.66 3.03 7.92
N VAL A 74 4.41 2.70 7.60
CA VAL A 74 3.25 3.24 8.29
C VAL A 74 3.19 2.76 9.75
N GLY A 75 3.46 1.48 10.01
CA GLY A 75 3.54 0.93 11.36
C GLY A 75 4.55 1.70 12.22
N ARG A 76 5.74 1.98 11.67
CA ARG A 76 6.75 2.81 12.37
C ARG A 76 6.27 4.22 12.65
N LEU A 77 5.57 4.87 11.72
CA LEU A 77 5.02 6.22 11.93
C LEU A 77 3.94 6.24 13.04
N ILE A 78 3.13 5.20 13.13
CA ILE A 78 2.11 5.08 14.17
C ILE A 78 2.76 4.82 15.53
N ASP A 79 3.68 3.87 15.60
CA ASP A 79 4.25 3.39 16.87
C ASP A 79 5.32 4.33 17.43
N GLN A 80 6.19 4.86 16.57
CA GLN A 80 7.35 5.67 16.98
C GLN A 80 7.03 7.17 16.97
N GLU A 81 6.31 7.64 15.95
CA GLU A 81 5.98 9.06 15.79
C GLU A 81 4.59 9.42 16.33
N ARG A 82 3.85 8.44 16.90
CA ARG A 82 2.50 8.59 17.48
C ARG A 82 1.47 9.18 16.52
N ARG A 83 1.65 8.96 15.22
CA ARG A 83 0.78 9.51 14.17
C ARG A 83 -0.40 8.60 13.87
N GLN A 84 -1.37 8.61 14.78
CA GLN A 84 -2.58 7.76 14.72
C GLN A 84 -3.47 8.06 13.50
N GLU A 85 -3.31 9.24 12.88
CA GLU A 85 -4.01 9.59 11.63
C GLU A 85 -3.68 8.64 10.45
N PHE A 86 -2.61 7.84 10.54
CA PHE A 86 -2.28 6.83 9.53
C PHE A 86 -2.93 5.46 9.76
N ALA A 87 -3.72 5.28 10.82
CA ALA A 87 -4.37 4.00 11.12
C ALA A 87 -5.24 3.50 9.95
N GLU A 88 -6.05 4.38 9.35
CA GLU A 88 -6.86 4.02 8.18
C GLU A 88 -6.01 3.61 6.96
N LEU A 89 -4.87 4.30 6.74
CA LEU A 89 -3.96 3.94 5.67
C LEU A 89 -3.37 2.54 5.91
N LEU A 90 -2.99 2.23 7.15
CA LEU A 90 -2.49 0.91 7.52
C LEU A 90 -3.53 -0.19 7.26
N ALA A 91 -4.79 0.05 7.63
CA ALA A 91 -5.88 -0.89 7.37
C ALA A 91 -6.09 -1.12 5.85
N LYS A 92 -6.05 -0.06 5.03
CA LYS A 92 -6.14 -0.16 3.56
C LYS A 92 -4.99 -0.96 2.98
N LEU A 93 -3.76 -0.76 3.46
CA LEU A 93 -2.59 -1.52 3.03
C LEU A 93 -2.75 -3.02 3.33
N TYR A 94 -3.22 -3.37 4.53
CA TYR A 94 -3.50 -4.76 4.88
C TYR A 94 -4.57 -5.38 3.98
N MET A 95 -5.68 -4.68 3.74
CA MET A 95 -6.74 -5.16 2.85
C MET A 95 -6.24 -5.41 1.43
N ASN A 96 -5.48 -4.47 0.86
CA ASN A 96 -4.98 -4.60 -0.50
C ASN A 96 -3.95 -5.73 -0.62
N LYS A 97 -3.06 -5.88 0.37
CA LYS A 97 -2.14 -7.02 0.40
C LYS A 97 -2.88 -8.35 0.54
N ALA A 98 -3.96 -8.40 1.31
CA ALA A 98 -4.77 -9.61 1.47
C ALA A 98 -5.35 -10.08 0.12
N VAL A 99 -5.85 -9.15 -0.71
CA VAL A 99 -6.32 -9.45 -2.07
C VAL A 99 -5.18 -10.06 -2.92
N VAL A 100 -3.97 -9.49 -2.86
CA VAL A 100 -2.81 -10.06 -3.58
C VAL A 100 -2.48 -11.48 -3.08
N MET A 101 -2.55 -11.73 -1.78
CA MET A 101 -2.32 -13.07 -1.21
C MET A 101 -3.38 -14.08 -1.65
N GLN A 102 -4.66 -13.68 -1.73
CA GLN A 102 -5.73 -14.52 -2.29
C GLN A 102 -5.44 -14.87 -3.75
N ASP A 103 -5.02 -13.88 -4.53
CA ASP A 103 -4.69 -14.05 -5.94
C ASP A 103 -3.43 -14.91 -6.19
N LEU A 104 -2.60 -15.08 -5.17
CA LEU A 104 -1.46 -16.01 -5.10
C LEU A 104 -1.85 -17.39 -4.54
N GLY A 105 -3.06 -17.55 -4.01
CA GLY A 105 -3.56 -18.79 -3.39
C GLY A 105 -3.18 -18.97 -1.91
N ASP A 106 -2.56 -17.97 -1.27
CA ASP A 106 -2.24 -17.99 0.15
C ASP A 106 -3.40 -17.43 0.99
N PHE A 107 -4.48 -18.22 1.08
CA PHE A 107 -5.66 -17.86 1.86
C PHE A 107 -5.38 -17.68 3.37
N PRO A 108 -4.52 -18.50 4.02
CA PRO A 108 -4.15 -18.25 5.41
C PRO A 108 -3.54 -16.86 5.62
N ALA A 109 -2.59 -16.44 4.79
CA ALA A 109 -2.00 -15.10 4.87
C ALA A 109 -3.04 -14.00 4.64
N ALA A 110 -3.93 -14.19 3.66
CA ALA A 110 -5.00 -13.22 3.38
C ALA A 110 -5.98 -13.04 4.56
N ILE A 111 -6.36 -14.13 5.24
CA ILE A 111 -7.25 -14.08 6.42
C ILE A 111 -6.59 -13.30 7.55
N GLU A 112 -5.30 -13.53 7.80
CA GLU A 112 -4.56 -12.80 8.82
C GLU A 112 -4.53 -11.30 8.52
N LEU A 113 -4.20 -10.92 7.29
CA LEU A 113 -4.16 -9.53 6.85
C LEU A 113 -5.54 -8.84 6.97
N HIS A 114 -6.63 -9.51 6.59
CA HIS A 114 -7.97 -8.97 6.78
C HIS A 114 -8.32 -8.82 8.27
N SER A 115 -7.91 -9.75 9.11
CA SER A 115 -8.13 -9.69 10.56
C SER A 115 -7.39 -8.49 11.18
N GLN A 116 -6.16 -8.22 10.73
CA GLN A 116 -5.40 -7.04 11.13
C GLN A 116 -6.08 -5.73 10.70
N ALA A 117 -6.60 -5.67 9.47
CA ALA A 117 -7.36 -4.49 9.00
C ALA A 117 -8.63 -4.25 9.84
N ILE A 118 -9.40 -5.31 10.14
CA ILE A 118 -10.60 -5.23 10.98
C ILE A 118 -10.25 -4.73 12.38
N GLY A 119 -9.18 -5.25 12.98
CA GLY A 119 -8.74 -4.82 14.32
C GLY A 119 -8.42 -3.32 14.42
N ILE A 120 -8.03 -2.69 13.30
CA ILE A 120 -7.79 -1.25 13.24
C ILE A 120 -9.08 -0.46 13.00
N LEU A 121 -9.94 -0.92 12.08
CA LEU A 121 -11.15 -0.18 11.69
C LEU A 121 -12.28 -0.29 12.72
N ASP A 122 -12.38 -1.42 13.42
CA ASP A 122 -13.48 -1.66 14.37
C ASP A 122 -13.54 -0.61 15.49
N PRO A 123 -12.43 -0.25 16.18
CA PRO A 123 -12.45 0.82 17.17
C PRO A 123 -12.76 2.20 16.59
N LEU A 124 -12.35 2.50 15.35
CA LEU A 124 -12.55 3.81 14.71
C LEU A 124 -14.03 4.06 14.43
N VAL A 125 -14.72 3.09 13.84
CA VAL A 125 -16.17 3.19 13.54
C VAL A 125 -16.99 3.39 14.83
N HIS A 126 -16.62 2.71 15.91
CA HIS A 126 -17.29 2.85 17.22
C HIS A 126 -16.94 4.14 17.96
N GLN A 127 -15.92 4.90 17.54
CA GLN A 127 -15.59 6.21 18.09
C GLN A 127 -16.27 7.33 17.29
N GLU A 128 -16.29 7.23 15.97
CA GLU A 128 -16.95 8.20 15.09
C GLU A 128 -18.48 8.20 15.27
N GLY A 129 -19.12 7.04 15.36
CA GLY A 129 -20.56 6.94 15.62
C GLY A 129 -21.01 7.41 17.02
N ARG A 130 -20.07 7.79 17.90
CA ARG A 130 -20.36 8.44 19.20
C ARG A 130 -20.24 9.96 19.16
N GLN A 131 -19.75 10.54 18.06
CA GLN A 131 -19.58 11.98 17.89
C GLN A 131 -20.61 12.61 16.93
N GLU A 132 -21.51 11.82 16.34
CA GLU A 132 -22.70 12.26 15.59
C GLU A 132 -23.95 12.38 16.48
#